data_AF-A0A2V6KBS9-F1
#
_entry.id   AF-A0A2V6KBS9-F1
#
_cell.length_a   1.000
_cell.length_b   1.000
_cell.length_c   1.000
_cell.angle_alpha   90.00
_cell.angle_beta   90.00
_cell.angle_gamma   90.00
#
_symmetry.space_group_name_H-M   'P 1'
#
loop_
_entity.id
_entity.type
_entity.pdbx_description
1 polymer ?
#
loop_
_entity_poly.entity_id
_entity_poly.type
_entity_poly.pdbx_seq_one_letter_code
_entity_poly.pdbx_strand_id
1 'polypeptide(L)'
;MNPQDSLAEPAPDLQLEIAHLLLIDVVGYSQLLVNEQIELLQELKQVVRSTECFRAAEERGELIRVPTGDGMALVFFHSPEEPARCALEISKALQDHPSIRLRMGIHSGPVNRVTDVNDKTNIVGSGIIVAQRVMDCGDAGHILLSAHVAEDLYEYRHWQPFLHDLGECEVKYGLHLHLFNLYKDGLGNPQVPEKLQRGRRRPASAVSVRPITAPRWPKAALTIAFLVSAVALVISSLIFFNRAPPSAPVAGALAAISEKSIAVLPFENLSNEKENAYFGDGVQDEILTGLSRVADLKVISRTSVMRYKTGPKRNLREVATDLGVAHVLEGTVQRAGSRVRVNAQLIDARTDSQLWAERYDRDVADVFAIESELAGKIVAQLQAQISPSEKAAIEQKPTADLAAHDLYIRAKTLIATAVFSTPEQESLSEAVRLLNQAIERDPVFALAYYQLVRA
;
A
#
# COMPACT_ATOMS: atom_id res chain seq x y z
N MET A 1 -52.18 16.87 4.72
CA MET A 1 -51.69 15.72 5.51
C MET A 1 -51.20 14.69 4.51
N ASN A 2 -49.89 14.67 4.25
CA ASN A 2 -49.25 13.66 3.42
C ASN A 2 -48.48 12.72 4.36
N PRO A 3 -48.73 11.40 4.34
CA PRO A 3 -47.92 10.43 5.05
C PRO A 3 -46.82 9.92 4.10
N GLN A 4 -45.57 9.95 4.58
CA GLN A 4 -44.37 9.21 4.14
C GLN A 4 -43.12 10.10 3.98
N ASP A 5 -42.79 10.81 5.05
CA ASP A 5 -41.38 10.97 5.44
C ASP A 5 -40.99 9.70 6.23
N SER A 6 -40.51 8.66 5.56
CA SER A 6 -39.77 7.61 6.27
C SER A 6 -38.33 8.06 6.36
N LEU A 7 -37.96 8.61 7.52
CA LEU A 7 -36.56 8.74 7.93
C LEU A 7 -35.89 7.38 7.76
N ALA A 8 -34.90 7.30 6.88
CA ALA A 8 -34.05 6.13 6.76
C ALA A 8 -33.42 5.88 8.14
N GLU A 9 -33.68 4.71 8.72
CA GLU A 9 -33.01 4.29 9.95
C GLU A 9 -31.49 4.35 9.74
N PRO A 10 -30.71 4.82 10.75
CA PRO A 10 -29.26 4.78 10.66
C PRO A 10 -28.81 3.35 10.42
N ALA A 11 -27.90 3.16 9.45
CA ALA A 11 -27.29 1.86 9.21
C ALA A 11 -26.72 1.31 10.52
N PRO A 12 -26.98 0.04 10.88
CA PRO A 12 -26.51 -0.52 12.13
C PRO A 12 -24.99 -0.42 12.22
N ASP A 13 -24.48 -0.14 13.42
CA ASP A 13 -23.03 -0.15 13.70
C ASP A 13 -22.40 -1.45 13.19
N LEU A 14 -21.25 -1.33 12.53
CA LEU A 14 -20.49 -2.48 12.05
C LEU A 14 -20.13 -3.37 13.24
N GLN A 15 -20.56 -4.63 13.20
CA GLN A 15 -20.31 -5.58 14.28
C GLN A 15 -18.82 -5.89 14.37
N LEU A 16 -18.22 -5.66 15.54
CA LEU A 16 -16.84 -6.03 15.84
C LEU A 16 -16.69 -7.56 15.74
N GLU A 17 -15.94 -8.03 14.75
CA GLU A 17 -15.60 -9.44 14.56
C GLU A 17 -14.08 -9.61 14.70
N ILE A 18 -13.64 -10.55 15.54
CA ILE A 18 -12.23 -10.92 15.64
C ILE A 18 -11.99 -12.11 14.73
N ALA A 19 -10.96 -12.02 13.89
CA ALA A 19 -10.50 -13.13 13.08
C ALA A 19 -9.04 -13.48 13.38
N HIS A 20 -8.69 -14.72 13.09
CA HIS A 20 -7.35 -15.28 13.20
C HIS A 20 -6.81 -15.47 11.78
N LEU A 21 -5.79 -14.72 11.42
CA LEU A 21 -5.30 -14.60 10.05
C LEU A 21 -3.98 -15.34 9.85
N LEU A 22 -3.87 -16.05 8.74
CA LEU A 22 -2.62 -16.54 8.17
C LEU A 22 -2.41 -15.90 6.80
N LEU A 23 -1.41 -15.04 6.67
CA LEU A 23 -0.97 -14.53 5.37
C LEU A 23 0.21 -15.34 4.86
N ILE A 24 0.20 -15.58 3.56
CA ILE A 24 1.12 -16.44 2.84
C ILE A 24 1.57 -15.68 1.60
N ASP A 25 2.88 -15.57 1.41
CA ASP A 25 3.47 -14.87 0.26
C ASP A 25 4.66 -15.65 -0.32
N VAL A 26 4.79 -15.62 -1.65
CA VAL A 26 5.85 -16.31 -2.39
C VAL A 26 7.08 -15.41 -2.53
N VAL A 27 8.19 -15.81 -1.91
CA VAL A 27 9.43 -15.05 -1.93
C VAL A 27 10.10 -15.14 -3.30
N GLY A 28 10.24 -13.99 -3.96
CA GLY A 28 10.85 -13.88 -5.28
C GLY A 28 9.89 -14.09 -6.45
N TYR A 29 8.57 -14.10 -6.19
CA TYR A 29 7.54 -14.32 -7.20
C TYR A 29 7.70 -13.44 -8.45
N SER A 30 7.92 -12.13 -8.29
CA SER A 30 8.04 -11.18 -9.40
C SER A 30 9.29 -11.40 -10.29
N GLN A 31 10.24 -12.24 -9.87
CA GLN A 31 11.43 -12.58 -10.66
C GLN A 31 11.18 -13.75 -11.63
N LEU A 32 10.06 -14.46 -11.48
CA LEU A 32 9.67 -15.59 -12.31
C LEU A 32 9.03 -15.12 -13.62
N LEU A 33 9.13 -15.95 -14.66
CA LEU A 33 8.39 -15.75 -15.90
C LEU A 33 6.88 -15.89 -15.66
N VAL A 34 6.06 -15.27 -16.51
CA VAL A 34 4.59 -15.28 -16.35
C VAL A 34 4.01 -16.70 -16.27
N ASN A 35 4.50 -17.64 -17.08
CA ASN A 35 4.02 -19.03 -17.02
C ASN A 35 4.43 -19.73 -15.72
N GLU A 36 5.67 -19.50 -15.27
CA GLU A 36 6.18 -20.04 -13.99
C GLU A 36 5.39 -19.46 -12.80
N GLN A 37 5.02 -18.19 -12.86
CA GLN A 37 4.16 -17.54 -11.86
C GLN A 37 2.78 -18.22 -11.77
N ILE A 38 2.15 -18.53 -12.91
CA ILE A 38 0.85 -19.20 -12.96
C ILE A 38 0.94 -20.62 -12.40
N GLU A 39 1.95 -21.39 -12.84
CA GLU A 39 2.18 -22.76 -12.39
C GLU A 39 2.42 -22.80 -10.87
N LEU A 40 3.28 -21.90 -10.36
CA LEU A 40 3.58 -21.82 -8.94
C LEU A 40 2.34 -21.50 -8.10
N LEU A 41 1.50 -20.54 -8.51
CA LEU A 41 0.27 -20.23 -7.79
C LEU A 41 -0.75 -21.38 -7.82
N GLN A 42 -0.80 -22.16 -8.90
CA GLN A 42 -1.65 -23.35 -8.97
C GLN A 42 -1.17 -24.43 -8.00
N GLU A 43 0.13 -24.69 -7.96
CA GLU A 43 0.75 -25.64 -7.06
C GLU A 43 0.57 -25.22 -5.59
N LEU A 44 0.82 -23.95 -5.27
CA LEU A 44 0.59 -23.38 -3.94
C LEU A 44 -0.86 -23.55 -3.48
N LYS A 45 -1.84 -23.29 -4.36
CA LYS A 45 -3.26 -23.50 -4.05
C LYS A 45 -3.54 -24.96 -3.73
N GLN A 46 -2.94 -25.90 -4.46
CA GLN A 46 -3.14 -27.32 -4.22
C GLN A 46 -2.55 -27.74 -2.87
N VAL A 47 -1.33 -27.28 -2.56
CA VAL A 47 -0.67 -27.49 -1.27
C VAL A 47 -1.57 -26.99 -0.14
N VAL A 48 -1.97 -25.72 -0.17
CA VAL A 48 -2.80 -25.11 0.87
C VAL A 48 -4.14 -25.85 1.04
N ARG A 49 -4.82 -26.22 -0.05
CA ARG A 49 -6.12 -26.91 0.01
C ARG A 49 -6.04 -28.35 0.51
N SER A 50 -4.87 -28.98 0.44
CA SER A 50 -4.67 -30.36 0.89
C SER A 50 -4.50 -30.49 2.41
N THR A 51 -4.20 -29.39 3.09
CA THR A 51 -4.00 -29.35 4.54
C THR A 51 -5.28 -29.71 5.31
N GLU A 52 -5.13 -30.29 6.50
CA GLU A 52 -6.25 -30.65 7.37
C GLU A 52 -6.93 -29.41 7.94
N CYS A 53 -6.15 -28.41 8.36
CA CYS A 53 -6.66 -27.11 8.81
C CYS A 53 -7.62 -26.47 7.80
N PHE A 54 -7.23 -26.44 6.52
CA PHE A 54 -8.00 -25.79 5.46
C PHE A 54 -9.31 -26.54 5.23
N ARG A 55 -9.24 -27.87 5.09
CA ARG A 55 -10.42 -28.71 4.85
C ARG A 55 -11.40 -28.64 6.02
N ALA A 56 -10.90 -28.73 7.25
CA ALA A 56 -11.73 -28.66 8.44
C ALA A 56 -12.43 -27.30 8.58
N ALA A 57 -11.73 -26.19 8.30
CA ALA A 57 -12.33 -24.86 8.34
C ALA A 57 -13.31 -24.61 7.17
N GLU A 58 -13.03 -25.16 5.99
CA GLU A 58 -13.93 -25.12 4.82
C GLU A 58 -15.21 -25.92 5.07
N GLU A 59 -15.12 -27.12 5.67
CA GLU A 59 -16.27 -27.95 6.05
C GLU A 59 -17.18 -27.29 7.09
N ARG A 60 -16.61 -26.46 7.98
CA ARG A 60 -17.40 -25.65 8.93
C ARG A 60 -18.04 -24.41 8.30
N GLY A 61 -17.61 -23.99 7.10
CA GLY A 61 -18.06 -22.75 6.48
C GLY A 61 -17.48 -21.48 7.14
N GLU A 62 -16.41 -21.62 7.92
CA GLU A 62 -15.80 -20.55 8.73
C GLU A 62 -14.44 -20.09 8.19
N LEU A 63 -14.19 -20.31 6.89
CA LEU A 63 -12.94 -19.93 6.22
C LEU A 63 -13.20 -18.90 5.12
N ILE A 64 -12.62 -17.71 5.24
CA ILE A 64 -12.52 -16.75 4.11
C ILE A 64 -11.14 -16.86 3.46
N ARG A 65 -11.12 -16.81 2.13
CA ARG A 65 -9.91 -16.94 1.30
C ARG A 65 -9.74 -15.67 0.48
N VAL A 66 -8.66 -14.93 0.75
CA VAL A 66 -8.40 -13.65 0.08
C VAL A 66 -7.16 -13.79 -0.82
N PRO A 67 -7.27 -13.66 -2.14
CA PRO A 67 -6.10 -13.64 -3.01
C PRO A 67 -5.34 -12.31 -2.85
N THR A 68 -4.01 -12.36 -2.72
CA THR A 68 -3.16 -11.16 -2.58
C THR A 68 -2.33 -10.84 -3.82
N GLY A 69 -2.40 -11.68 -4.86
CA GLY A 69 -1.65 -11.53 -6.11
C GLY A 69 -0.55 -12.57 -6.25
N ASP A 70 0.45 -12.51 -5.38
CA ASP A 70 1.60 -13.42 -5.26
C ASP A 70 1.44 -14.45 -4.12
N GLY A 71 0.28 -14.46 -3.47
CA GLY A 71 -0.03 -15.35 -2.36
C GLY A 71 -1.51 -15.35 -2.00
N MET A 72 -1.81 -15.58 -0.72
CA MET A 72 -3.18 -15.57 -0.20
C MET A 72 -3.22 -15.31 1.31
N ALA A 73 -4.38 -14.86 1.78
CA ALA A 73 -4.73 -14.86 3.20
C ALA A 73 -5.82 -15.91 3.48
N LEU A 74 -5.64 -16.65 4.55
CA LEU A 74 -6.64 -17.54 5.14
C LEU A 74 -7.14 -16.91 6.44
N VAL A 75 -8.45 -16.75 6.55
CA VAL A 75 -9.10 -16.05 7.66
C VAL A 75 -9.99 -17.04 8.39
N PHE A 76 -9.61 -17.34 9.63
CA PHE A 76 -10.29 -18.28 10.51
C PHE A 76 -11.05 -17.51 11.60
N PHE A 77 -12.14 -18.09 12.09
CA PHE A 77 -12.99 -17.46 13.11
C PHE A 77 -13.20 -18.34 14.36
N HIS A 78 -12.69 -19.57 14.36
CA HIS A 78 -12.98 -20.53 15.42
C HIS A 78 -11.92 -20.52 16.52
N SER A 79 -10.62 -20.51 16.18
CA SER A 79 -9.55 -20.58 17.16
C SER A 79 -8.25 -19.86 16.73
N PRO A 80 -7.54 -19.18 17.66
CA PRO A 80 -6.24 -18.59 17.40
C PRO A 80 -5.14 -19.61 17.09
N GLU A 81 -5.38 -20.90 17.36
CA GLU A 81 -4.45 -21.98 17.00
C GLU A 81 -4.50 -22.36 15.52
N GLU A 82 -5.63 -22.12 14.83
CA GLU A 82 -5.84 -22.58 13.46
C GLU A 82 -4.78 -22.03 12.49
N PRO A 83 -4.47 -20.72 12.47
CA PRO A 83 -3.40 -20.18 11.62
C PRO A 83 -2.04 -20.85 11.87
N ALA A 84 -1.68 -21.11 13.14
CA ALA A 84 -0.39 -21.67 13.50
C ALA A 84 -0.26 -23.14 13.09
N ARG A 85 -1.31 -23.95 13.33
CA ARG A 85 -1.37 -25.33 12.84
C ARG A 85 -1.31 -25.37 11.32
N CYS A 86 -2.06 -24.48 10.67
CA CYS A 86 -2.13 -24.43 9.23
C CYS A 86 -0.79 -24.05 8.58
N ALA A 87 -0.08 -23.08 9.15
CA ALA A 87 1.25 -22.71 8.70
C ALA A 87 2.24 -23.89 8.80
N LEU A 88 2.20 -24.66 9.89
CA LEU A 88 3.03 -25.86 10.06
C LEU A 88 2.66 -26.96 9.06
N GLU A 89 1.37 -27.20 8.81
CA GLU A 89 0.91 -28.17 7.80
C GLU A 89 1.34 -27.78 6.38
N ILE A 90 1.24 -26.49 6.03
CA ILE A 90 1.74 -25.95 4.76
C ILE A 90 3.25 -26.16 4.68
N SER A 91 4.02 -25.76 5.71
CA SER A 91 5.47 -25.97 5.74
C SER A 91 5.87 -27.43 5.61
N LYS A 92 5.07 -28.36 6.15
CA LYS A 92 5.29 -29.79 6.00
C LYS A 92 5.05 -30.25 4.56
N ALA A 93 3.93 -29.86 3.96
CA ALA A 93 3.63 -30.20 2.58
C ALA A 93 4.67 -29.62 1.60
N LEU A 94 5.20 -28.43 1.87
CA LEU A 94 6.24 -27.81 1.05
C LEU A 94 7.59 -28.55 1.03
N GLN A 95 7.82 -29.51 1.94
CA GLN A 95 9.02 -30.34 1.86
C GLN A 95 9.09 -31.14 0.55
N ASP A 96 7.94 -31.47 -0.04
CA ASP A 96 7.83 -32.14 -1.33
C ASP A 96 7.86 -31.15 -2.52
N HIS A 97 7.87 -29.84 -2.25
CA HIS A 97 7.80 -28.76 -3.24
C HIS A 97 8.90 -27.70 -3.03
N PRO A 98 10.20 -28.04 -3.18
CA PRO A 98 11.32 -27.16 -2.81
C PRO A 98 11.46 -25.91 -3.68
N SER A 99 10.80 -25.87 -4.84
CA SER A 99 10.70 -24.69 -5.72
C SER A 99 9.87 -23.56 -5.07
N ILE A 100 8.93 -23.89 -4.20
CA ILE A 100 8.03 -22.94 -3.57
C ILE A 100 8.64 -22.45 -2.26
N ARG A 101 9.10 -21.20 -2.26
CA ARG A 101 9.65 -20.55 -1.06
C ARG A 101 8.64 -19.56 -0.51
N LEU A 102 7.99 -19.90 0.59
CA LEU A 102 6.99 -19.03 1.22
C LEU A 102 7.57 -18.27 2.41
N ARG A 103 6.96 -17.12 2.72
CA ARG A 103 7.00 -16.51 4.05
C ARG A 103 5.57 -16.38 4.56
N MET A 104 5.38 -16.57 5.86
CA MET A 104 4.06 -16.57 6.48
C MET A 104 4.02 -15.65 7.70
N GLY A 105 2.87 -14.99 7.89
CA GLY A 105 2.61 -14.14 9.04
C GLY A 105 1.24 -14.41 9.65
N ILE A 106 1.20 -14.45 10.97
CA ILE A 106 0.01 -14.78 11.75
C ILE A 106 -0.31 -13.63 12.71
N HIS A 107 -1.58 -13.25 12.76
CA HIS A 107 -2.10 -12.29 13.70
C HIS A 107 -3.60 -12.53 13.95
N SER A 108 -4.09 -12.12 15.11
CA SER A 108 -5.51 -12.13 15.48
C SER A 108 -5.94 -10.72 15.78
N GLY A 109 -7.05 -10.27 15.20
CA GLY A 109 -7.49 -8.90 15.39
C GLY A 109 -8.80 -8.57 14.68
N PRO A 110 -9.28 -7.33 14.83
CA PRO A 110 -10.58 -6.94 14.32
C PRO A 110 -10.59 -6.85 12.80
N VAL A 111 -11.63 -7.44 12.21
CA VAL A 111 -11.92 -7.45 10.78
C VAL A 111 -13.41 -7.18 10.55
N ASN A 112 -13.73 -6.73 9.34
CA ASN A 112 -15.10 -6.63 8.84
C ASN A 112 -15.19 -7.36 7.51
N ARG A 113 -16.26 -8.15 7.35
CA ARG A 113 -16.56 -8.82 6.09
C ARG A 113 -17.11 -7.80 5.09
N VAL A 114 -16.57 -7.79 3.89
CA VAL A 114 -17.05 -6.97 2.78
C VAL A 114 -17.21 -7.83 1.54
N THR A 115 -18.12 -7.46 0.66
CA THR A 115 -18.25 -8.14 -0.63
C THR A 115 -17.39 -7.40 -1.67
N ASP A 116 -16.56 -8.13 -2.40
CA ASP A 116 -15.76 -7.55 -3.49
C ASP A 116 -16.60 -7.33 -4.76
N VAL A 117 -15.97 -6.76 -5.79
CA VAL A 117 -16.62 -6.50 -7.10
C VAL A 117 -17.06 -7.76 -7.86
N ASN A 118 -16.67 -8.95 -7.39
CA ASN A 118 -17.05 -10.24 -7.97
C ASN A 118 -18.06 -10.99 -7.08
N ASP A 119 -18.74 -10.28 -6.18
CA ASP A 119 -19.69 -10.82 -5.20
C ASP A 119 -19.07 -11.87 -4.25
N LYS A 120 -17.74 -11.84 -4.06
CA LYS A 120 -17.04 -12.73 -3.12
C LYS A 120 -16.82 -12.06 -1.78
N THR A 121 -17.02 -12.81 -0.71
CA THR A 121 -16.68 -12.35 0.65
C THR A 121 -15.16 -12.14 0.77
N ASN A 122 -14.80 -10.95 1.22
CA ASN A 122 -13.45 -10.48 1.50
C ASN A 122 -13.44 -9.84 2.90
N ILE A 123 -12.27 -9.39 3.37
CA ILE A 123 -12.12 -8.74 4.68
C ILE A 123 -11.36 -7.41 4.59
N VAL A 124 -11.74 -6.46 5.43
CA VAL A 124 -11.03 -5.21 5.68
C VAL A 124 -10.87 -5.00 7.18
N GLY A 125 -9.83 -4.29 7.62
CA GLY A 125 -9.63 -3.98 9.03
C GLY A 125 -8.17 -3.91 9.43
N SER A 126 -7.91 -3.54 10.69
CA SER A 126 -6.54 -3.47 11.21
C SER A 126 -5.91 -4.86 11.36
N GLY A 127 -6.71 -5.91 11.60
CA GLY A 127 -6.22 -7.29 11.73
C GLY A 127 -5.42 -7.74 10.50
N ILE A 128 -5.96 -7.56 9.28
CA ILE A 128 -5.26 -7.93 8.05
C ILE A 128 -4.01 -7.07 7.78
N ILE A 129 -4.03 -5.79 8.17
CA ILE A 129 -2.89 -4.89 8.02
C ILE A 129 -1.74 -5.31 8.94
N VAL A 130 -2.02 -5.64 10.20
CA VAL A 130 -1.00 -6.10 11.16
C VAL A 130 -0.44 -7.45 10.73
N ALA A 131 -1.30 -8.38 10.29
CA ALA A 131 -0.87 -9.68 9.80
C ALA A 131 0.10 -9.58 8.59
N GLN A 132 -0.17 -8.66 7.66
CA GLN A 132 0.75 -8.36 6.55
C GLN A 132 2.09 -7.83 7.05
N ARG A 133 2.07 -6.92 8.04
CA ARG A 133 3.29 -6.35 8.63
C ARG A 133 4.13 -7.39 9.36
N VAL A 134 3.48 -8.35 10.05
CA VAL A 134 4.15 -9.51 10.66
C VAL A 134 4.84 -10.34 9.58
N MET A 135 4.12 -10.69 8.50
CA MET A 135 4.68 -11.48 7.38
C MET A 135 5.85 -10.76 6.69
N ASP A 136 5.74 -9.45 6.44
CA ASP A 136 6.75 -8.62 5.78
C ASP A 136 8.09 -8.55 6.52
N CYS A 137 8.13 -8.98 7.78
CA CYS A 137 9.36 -9.07 8.57
C CYS A 137 10.11 -10.38 8.38
N GLY A 138 9.47 -11.38 7.78
CA GLY A 138 10.05 -12.71 7.55
C GLY A 138 10.73 -12.82 6.20
N ASP A 139 11.80 -13.61 6.17
CA ASP A 139 12.41 -14.13 4.95
C ASP A 139 11.76 -15.48 4.56
N ALA A 140 12.21 -16.06 3.45
CA ALA A 140 11.78 -17.39 3.02
C ALA A 140 11.90 -18.44 4.15
N GLY A 141 10.85 -19.24 4.29
CA GLY A 141 10.67 -20.28 5.29
C GLY A 141 10.18 -19.80 6.66
N HIS A 142 10.12 -18.50 6.94
CA HIS A 142 9.67 -18.02 8.25
C HIS A 142 8.15 -18.15 8.43
N ILE A 143 7.76 -18.50 9.66
CA ILE A 143 6.39 -18.36 10.17
C ILE A 143 6.46 -17.39 11.33
N LEU A 144 6.02 -16.14 11.12
CA LEU A 144 6.09 -15.11 12.14
C LEU A 144 4.73 -14.87 12.78
N LEU A 145 4.73 -14.54 14.07
CA LEU A 145 3.54 -14.25 14.86
C LEU A 145 3.68 -12.87 15.50
N SER A 146 2.57 -12.12 15.56
CA SER A 146 2.48 -10.97 16.48
C SER A 146 2.52 -11.45 17.94
N ALA A 147 3.05 -10.63 18.84
CA ALA A 147 3.02 -10.89 20.28
C ALA A 147 1.64 -11.28 20.81
N HIS A 148 0.57 -10.59 20.41
CA HIS A 148 -0.79 -10.90 20.83
C HIS A 148 -1.16 -12.38 20.63
N VAL A 149 -0.85 -12.97 19.47
CA VAL A 149 -1.13 -14.39 19.21
C VAL A 149 -0.11 -15.29 19.90
N ALA A 150 1.17 -14.90 19.90
CA ALA A 150 2.22 -15.71 20.51
C ALA A 150 2.00 -15.87 22.02
N GLU A 151 1.56 -14.81 22.71
CA GLU A 151 1.22 -14.81 24.13
C GLU A 151 0.03 -15.74 24.41
N ASP A 152 -1.04 -15.65 23.62
CA ASP A 152 -2.20 -16.55 23.74
C ASP A 152 -1.80 -18.02 23.56
N LEU A 153 -0.92 -18.32 22.58
CA LEU A 153 -0.43 -19.68 22.34
C LEU A 153 0.55 -20.14 23.42
N TYR A 154 1.34 -19.24 24.00
CA TYR A 154 2.35 -19.54 25.01
C TYR A 154 1.74 -20.12 26.30
N GLU A 155 0.46 -19.81 26.59
CA GLU A 155 -0.28 -20.39 27.72
C GLU A 155 -0.48 -21.91 27.59
N TYR A 156 -0.31 -22.47 26.39
CA TYR A 156 -0.47 -23.90 26.13
C TYR A 156 0.88 -24.60 26.00
N ARG A 157 1.14 -25.57 26.89
CA ARG A 157 2.42 -26.31 26.97
C ARG A 157 2.91 -26.90 25.65
N HIS A 158 2.00 -27.25 24.75
CA HIS A 158 2.36 -27.88 23.48
C HIS A 158 2.86 -26.88 22.43
N TRP A 159 2.65 -25.57 22.62
CA TRP A 159 3.18 -24.50 21.75
C TRP A 159 4.48 -23.89 22.27
N GLN A 160 4.67 -23.83 23.60
CA GLN A 160 5.83 -23.20 24.24
C GLN A 160 7.20 -23.57 23.64
N PRO A 161 7.50 -24.85 23.30
CA PRO A 161 8.83 -25.21 22.79
C PRO A 161 9.13 -24.67 21.38
N PHE A 162 8.11 -24.20 20.66
CA PHE A 162 8.17 -23.86 19.25
C PHE A 162 8.03 -22.35 18.99
N LEU A 163 7.75 -21.56 20.02
CA LEU A 163 7.61 -20.11 19.95
C LEU A 163 8.90 -19.44 20.42
N HIS A 164 9.55 -18.71 19.53
CA HIS A 164 10.85 -18.11 19.77
C HIS A 164 10.78 -16.59 19.64
N ASP A 165 11.00 -15.88 20.74
CA ASP A 165 10.99 -14.42 20.76
C ASP A 165 12.09 -13.82 19.86
N LEU A 166 11.69 -12.94 18.94
CA LEU A 166 12.60 -12.19 18.06
C LEU A 166 12.83 -10.75 18.54
N GLY A 167 12.00 -10.26 19.46
CA GLY A 167 11.95 -8.89 19.95
C GLY A 167 11.15 -7.95 19.05
N GLU A 168 11.35 -6.65 19.25
CA GLU A 168 10.67 -5.61 18.49
C GLU A 168 11.28 -5.44 17.09
N CYS A 169 10.39 -5.37 16.11
CA CYS A 169 10.68 -4.96 14.75
C CYS A 169 9.94 -3.67 14.46
N GLU A 170 10.68 -2.62 14.12
CA GLU A 170 10.09 -1.43 13.52
C GLU A 170 9.62 -1.78 12.11
N VAL A 171 8.30 -1.71 11.89
CA VAL A 171 7.69 -1.88 10.58
C VAL A 171 7.36 -0.53 9.97
N LYS A 172 6.86 -0.53 8.73
CA LYS A 172 6.46 0.71 8.04
C LYS A 172 5.53 1.51 8.95
N TYR A 173 5.68 2.84 8.92
CA TYR A 173 4.93 3.81 9.74
C TYR A 173 5.29 3.81 11.24
N GLY A 174 6.50 3.41 11.63
CA GLY A 174 6.99 3.53 13.01
C GLY A 174 6.30 2.63 14.04
N LEU A 175 5.40 1.75 13.58
CA LEU A 175 4.78 0.75 14.44
C LEU A 175 5.86 -0.23 14.89
N HIS A 176 6.00 -0.40 16.19
CA HIS A 176 6.87 -1.41 16.77
C HIS A 176 6.02 -2.67 16.96
N LEU A 177 6.35 -3.72 16.22
CA LEU A 177 5.73 -5.02 16.39
C LEU A 177 6.70 -5.92 17.14
N HIS A 178 6.28 -6.42 18.29
CA HIS A 178 6.99 -7.51 18.95
C HIS A 178 6.61 -8.81 18.24
N LEU A 179 7.62 -9.50 17.72
CA LEU A 179 7.47 -10.67 16.86
C LEU A 179 8.01 -11.94 17.51
N PHE A 180 7.35 -13.05 17.22
CA PHE A 180 7.81 -14.39 17.54
C PHE A 180 7.99 -15.20 16.26
N ASN A 181 8.98 -16.08 16.25
CA ASN A 181 9.19 -17.06 15.20
C ASN A 181 8.61 -18.41 15.64
N LEU A 182 7.82 -19.04 14.78
CA LEU A 182 7.33 -20.39 14.98
C LEU A 182 8.09 -21.37 14.09
N TYR A 183 8.73 -22.35 14.70
CA TYR A 183 9.32 -23.48 13.99
C TYR A 183 9.28 -24.76 14.84
N LYS A 184 9.12 -25.90 14.18
CA LYS A 184 8.95 -27.20 14.84
C LYS A 184 9.46 -28.32 13.94
N ASP A 185 10.30 -29.22 14.47
CA ASP A 185 10.69 -30.47 13.81
C ASP A 185 11.19 -30.31 12.35
N GLY A 186 11.96 -29.24 12.08
CA GLY A 186 12.45 -28.91 10.72
C GLY A 186 11.43 -28.19 9.82
N LEU A 187 10.25 -27.85 10.35
CA LEU A 187 9.25 -27.00 9.73
C LEU A 187 9.47 -25.55 10.17
N GLY A 188 9.48 -24.63 9.21
CA GLY A 188 9.81 -23.22 9.44
C GLY A 188 11.32 -22.95 9.38
N ASN A 189 11.68 -21.67 9.41
CA ASN A 189 13.06 -21.19 9.35
C ASN A 189 13.52 -20.75 10.75
N PRO A 190 14.52 -21.42 11.38
CA PRO A 190 14.99 -21.07 12.71
C PRO A 190 15.95 -19.86 12.74
N GLN A 191 16.35 -19.34 11.58
CA GLN A 191 17.21 -18.17 11.52
C GLN A 191 16.48 -16.91 11.99
N VAL A 192 17.25 -15.88 12.38
CA VAL A 192 16.67 -14.55 12.65
C VAL A 192 16.47 -13.85 11.31
N PRO A 193 15.30 -13.26 11.00
CA PRO A 193 15.10 -12.58 9.74
C PRO A 193 16.11 -11.44 9.50
N GLU A 194 16.55 -11.23 8.25
CA GLU A 194 17.57 -10.22 7.89
C GLU A 194 17.20 -8.82 8.38
N LYS A 195 15.91 -8.48 8.31
CA LYS A 195 15.37 -7.18 8.73
C LYS A 195 15.61 -6.89 10.22
N LEU A 196 15.51 -7.91 11.06
CA LEU A 196 15.75 -7.84 12.51
C LEU A 196 17.26 -7.83 12.85
N GLN A 197 18.08 -8.53 12.05
CA GLN A 197 19.53 -8.51 12.24
C GLN A 197 20.14 -7.12 12.01
N ARG A 198 19.62 -6.36 11.03
CA ARG A 198 20.11 -5.01 10.72
C ARG A 198 19.78 -4.00 11.83
N GLY A 199 18.66 -4.18 12.55
CA GLY A 199 18.26 -3.35 13.70
C GLY A 199 19.12 -3.57 14.96
N ARG A 200 19.57 -4.81 15.21
CA ARG A 200 20.41 -5.14 16.39
C ARG A 200 21.86 -4.63 16.31
N ARG A 201 22.32 -4.10 15.16
CA ARG A 201 23.71 -3.64 14.96
C ARG A 201 24.04 -2.25 15.55
N ARG A 202 23.19 -1.67 16.39
CA ARG A 202 23.56 -0.49 17.21
C ARG A 202 23.64 -0.83 18.70
N PRO A 203 24.87 -0.97 19.23
CA PRO A 203 25.18 -0.52 20.58
C PRO A 203 25.92 0.83 20.52
N ALA A 204 25.53 1.74 21.41
CA ALA A 204 26.26 2.95 21.71
C ALA A 204 27.57 2.64 22.46
N SER A 205 28.60 3.43 22.14
CA SER A 205 29.82 3.69 22.91
C SER A 205 30.89 2.60 23.01
N ALA A 206 32.00 2.79 22.28
CA ALA A 206 33.32 3.13 22.85
C ALA A 206 34.45 2.93 21.81
N VAL A 207 35.38 3.87 21.81
CA VAL A 207 36.56 3.99 20.94
C VAL A 207 37.52 2.79 21.09
N SER A 208 38.04 2.25 19.98
CA SER A 208 39.49 2.07 19.77
C SER A 208 39.82 1.63 18.34
N VAL A 209 40.72 2.38 17.74
CA VAL A 209 41.36 2.11 16.44
C VAL A 209 42.40 1.00 16.63
N ARG A 210 42.43 0.02 15.72
CA ARG A 210 43.65 -0.75 15.39
C ARG A 210 43.79 -0.87 13.86
N PRO A 211 44.95 -0.52 13.29
CA PRO A 211 45.18 -0.72 11.86
C PRO A 211 45.53 -2.18 11.59
N ILE A 212 44.90 -2.77 10.57
CA ILE A 212 45.24 -4.10 10.05
C ILE A 212 46.36 -3.93 9.04
N THR A 213 47.51 -4.54 9.31
CA THR A 213 48.61 -4.76 8.36
C THR A 213 48.17 -5.75 7.28
N ALA A 214 48.19 -5.32 6.01
CA ALA A 214 47.91 -6.20 4.87
C ALA A 214 49.13 -7.10 4.52
N PRO A 215 48.91 -8.38 4.15
CA PRO A 215 49.99 -9.24 3.66
C PRO A 215 50.35 -8.91 2.20
N ARG A 216 51.65 -8.91 1.90
CA ARG A 216 52.22 -8.57 0.58
C ARG A 216 52.03 -9.75 -0.39
N TRP A 217 51.20 -9.59 -1.42
CA TRP A 217 51.17 -10.47 -2.59
C TRP A 217 51.98 -9.84 -3.74
N PRO A 218 52.74 -10.61 -4.53
CA PRO A 218 53.60 -10.06 -5.58
C PRO A 218 52.76 -9.50 -6.73
N LYS A 219 53.01 -8.23 -7.09
CA LYS A 219 52.27 -7.41 -8.06
C LYS A 219 52.19 -7.95 -9.50
N ALA A 220 52.85 -9.07 -9.80
CA ALA A 220 52.88 -9.66 -11.13
C ALA A 220 51.69 -10.58 -11.45
N ALA A 221 50.98 -11.10 -10.43
CA ALA A 221 49.83 -12.00 -10.65
C ALA A 221 48.53 -11.25 -11.00
N LEU A 222 48.40 -9.99 -10.56
CA LEU A 222 47.17 -9.20 -10.75
C LEU A 222 47.04 -8.60 -12.16
N THR A 223 48.17 -8.38 -12.86
CA THR A 223 48.19 -7.76 -14.19
C THR A 223 47.81 -8.74 -15.31
N ILE A 224 48.14 -10.02 -15.16
CA ILE A 224 47.84 -11.08 -16.14
C ILE A 224 46.34 -11.43 -16.09
N ALA A 225 45.74 -11.49 -14.89
CA ALA A 225 44.31 -11.77 -14.73
C ALA A 225 43.42 -10.65 -15.32
N PHE A 226 43.85 -9.40 -15.23
CA PHE A 226 43.10 -8.25 -15.74
C PHE A 226 43.09 -8.18 -17.28
N LEU A 227 44.19 -8.56 -17.93
CA LEU A 227 44.29 -8.57 -19.39
C LEU A 227 43.46 -9.67 -20.06
N VAL A 228 43.38 -10.86 -19.45
CA VAL A 228 42.56 -11.97 -19.97
C VAL A 228 41.06 -11.67 -19.84
N SER A 229 40.64 -11.02 -18.75
CA SER A 229 39.24 -10.63 -18.54
C SER A 229 38.78 -9.52 -19.50
N ALA A 230 39.66 -8.60 -19.88
CA ALA A 230 39.33 -7.51 -20.80
C ALA A 230 39.09 -8.00 -22.24
N VAL A 231 39.89 -8.98 -22.70
CA VAL A 231 39.74 -9.55 -24.05
C VAL A 231 38.46 -10.40 -24.17
N ALA A 232 38.10 -11.14 -23.12
CA ALA A 232 36.86 -11.93 -23.09
C ALA A 232 35.59 -11.06 -23.15
N LEU A 233 35.61 -9.89 -22.50
CA LEU A 233 34.50 -8.92 -22.51
C LEU A 233 34.28 -8.27 -23.87
N VAL A 234 35.35 -7.98 -24.61
CA VAL A 234 35.26 -7.39 -25.96
C VAL A 234 34.70 -8.39 -26.98
N ILE A 235 35.10 -9.66 -26.90
CA ILE A 235 34.61 -10.72 -27.78
C ILE A 235 33.13 -11.05 -27.49
N SER A 236 32.73 -11.07 -26.21
CA SER A 236 31.33 -11.27 -25.82
C SER A 236 30.42 -10.13 -26.27
N SER A 237 30.90 -8.88 -26.19
CA SER A 237 30.18 -7.69 -26.65
C SER A 237 29.90 -7.72 -28.17
N LEU A 238 30.91 -8.07 -28.98
CA LEU A 238 30.77 -8.12 -30.44
C LEU A 238 29.78 -9.19 -30.93
N ILE A 239 29.59 -10.28 -30.18
CA ILE A 239 28.62 -11.35 -30.51
C ILE A 239 27.20 -10.94 -30.10
N PHE A 240 27.05 -10.15 -29.03
CA PHE A 240 25.75 -9.70 -28.51
C PHE A 240 25.16 -8.54 -29.33
N PHE A 241 25.98 -7.65 -29.88
CA PHE A 241 25.51 -6.50 -30.67
C PHE A 241 25.17 -6.83 -32.14
N ASN A 242 25.56 -8.00 -32.66
CA ASN A 242 25.31 -8.41 -34.06
C ASN A 242 24.17 -9.42 -34.25
N ARG A 243 23.40 -9.75 -33.21
CA ARG A 243 22.17 -10.56 -33.33
C ARG A 243 20.94 -9.70 -33.09
N ALA A 244 20.34 -9.19 -34.17
CA ALA A 244 18.98 -8.68 -34.14
C ALA A 244 18.01 -9.89 -34.20
N PRO A 245 17.13 -10.11 -33.21
CA PRO A 245 16.00 -11.02 -33.34
C PRO A 245 14.82 -10.31 -34.02
N PRO A 246 13.93 -11.05 -34.69
CA PRO A 246 12.80 -10.50 -35.41
C PRO A 246 11.76 -9.93 -34.43
N SER A 247 11.31 -8.71 -34.69
CA SER A 247 10.17 -8.08 -34.05
C SER A 247 8.88 -8.78 -34.48
N ALA A 248 8.32 -9.59 -33.58
CA ALA A 248 6.90 -9.94 -33.60
C ALA A 248 6.15 -9.03 -32.60
N PRO A 249 4.93 -8.57 -32.89
CA PRO A 249 4.27 -7.54 -32.10
C PRO A 249 3.79 -8.11 -30.76
N VAL A 250 4.28 -7.54 -29.67
CA VAL A 250 3.74 -7.72 -28.32
C VAL A 250 2.46 -6.89 -28.20
N ALA A 251 1.39 -7.36 -28.82
CA ALA A 251 0.04 -6.85 -28.62
C ALA A 251 -0.74 -7.91 -27.86
N GLY A 252 -0.70 -7.90 -26.53
CA GLY A 252 -1.46 -8.88 -25.74
C GLY A 252 -1.45 -8.69 -24.23
N ALA A 253 -0.40 -8.10 -23.63
CA ALA A 253 -0.29 -7.98 -22.16
C ALA A 253 -0.70 -6.61 -21.58
N LEU A 254 -0.92 -5.59 -22.43
CA LEU A 254 -1.43 -4.27 -22.03
C LEU A 254 -2.97 -4.17 -22.10
N ALA A 255 -3.67 -5.26 -22.43
CA ALA A 255 -5.11 -5.27 -22.67
C ALA A 255 -5.99 -5.32 -21.40
N ALA A 256 -5.41 -5.33 -20.19
CA ALA A 256 -6.16 -5.48 -18.94
C ALA A 256 -6.13 -4.24 -18.01
N ILE A 257 -5.46 -3.15 -18.39
CA ILE A 257 -5.54 -1.89 -17.66
C ILE A 257 -6.74 -1.13 -18.24
N SER A 258 -7.74 -0.86 -17.40
CA SER A 258 -8.91 -0.07 -17.82
C SER A 258 -8.46 1.28 -18.38
N GLU A 259 -8.90 1.62 -19.59
CA GLU A 259 -8.66 2.94 -20.19
C GLU A 259 -9.16 4.06 -19.26
N LYS A 260 -10.25 3.81 -18.53
CA LYS A 260 -10.85 4.76 -17.58
C LYS A 260 -10.25 4.64 -16.19
N SER A 261 -8.92 4.62 -16.11
CA SER A 261 -8.20 4.55 -14.83
C SER A 261 -7.19 5.68 -14.68
N ILE A 262 -7.14 6.26 -13.49
CA ILE A 262 -6.35 7.45 -13.20
C ILE A 262 -5.69 7.38 -11.82
N ALA A 263 -4.41 7.77 -11.78
CA ALA A 263 -3.70 8.12 -10.55
C ALA A 263 -3.43 9.62 -10.50
N VAL A 264 -3.70 10.25 -9.36
CA VAL A 264 -3.41 11.67 -9.14
C VAL A 264 -2.15 11.77 -8.28
N LEU A 265 -1.02 12.11 -8.89
CA LEU A 265 0.25 12.23 -8.17
C LEU A 265 0.26 13.47 -7.26
N PRO A 266 1.09 13.46 -6.19
CA PRO A 266 1.23 14.61 -5.31
C PRO A 266 1.62 15.87 -6.10
N PHE A 267 0.81 16.92 -5.97
CA PHE A 267 1.09 18.18 -6.66
C PHE A 267 2.29 18.87 -6.01
N GLU A 268 3.20 19.37 -6.85
CA GLU A 268 4.37 20.10 -6.38
C GLU A 268 3.97 21.52 -5.93
N ASN A 269 4.31 21.87 -4.69
CA ASN A 269 4.01 23.18 -4.15
C ASN A 269 5.14 24.17 -4.45
N LEU A 270 4.84 25.20 -5.25
CA LEU A 270 5.76 26.27 -5.65
C LEU A 270 5.54 27.56 -4.85
N SER A 271 4.81 27.49 -3.74
CA SER A 271 4.61 28.62 -2.83
C SER A 271 5.85 28.82 -1.94
N ASN A 272 6.26 30.08 -1.73
CA ASN A 272 7.43 30.41 -0.90
C ASN A 272 7.12 30.36 0.61
N GLU A 273 5.85 30.51 0.96
CA GLU A 273 5.38 30.54 2.35
C GLU A 273 5.23 29.12 2.89
N LYS A 274 5.99 28.79 3.95
CA LYS A 274 5.93 27.47 4.62
C LYS A 274 4.53 27.14 5.14
N GLU A 275 3.75 28.15 5.48
CA GLU A 275 2.36 28.01 5.94
C GLU A 275 1.47 27.39 4.86
N ASN A 276 1.79 27.57 3.57
CA ASN A 276 1.03 27.00 2.47
C ASN A 276 1.50 25.60 2.06
N ALA A 277 2.41 24.95 2.83
CA ALA A 277 2.93 23.62 2.51
C ALA A 277 1.82 22.58 2.30
N TYR A 278 0.71 22.70 3.06
CA TYR A 278 -0.45 21.83 2.98
C TYR A 278 -1.29 22.00 1.70
N PHE A 279 -1.13 23.12 0.99
CA PHE A 279 -2.04 23.51 -0.08
C PHE A 279 -1.97 22.58 -1.30
N GLY A 280 -0.76 22.15 -1.69
CA GLY A 280 -0.59 21.17 -2.76
C GLY A 280 -1.22 19.81 -2.43
N ASP A 281 -1.08 19.36 -1.19
CA ASP A 281 -1.70 18.13 -0.70
C ASP A 281 -3.23 18.25 -0.63
N GLY A 282 -3.75 19.43 -0.27
CA GLY A 282 -5.18 19.72 -0.24
C GLY A 282 -5.81 19.66 -1.63
N VAL A 283 -5.24 20.38 -2.61
CA VAL A 283 -5.73 20.37 -4.00
C VAL A 283 -5.73 18.96 -4.58
N GLN A 284 -4.67 18.18 -4.35
CA GLN A 284 -4.60 16.79 -4.79
C GLN A 284 -5.76 15.95 -4.20
N ASP A 285 -6.01 16.07 -2.90
CA ASP A 285 -7.03 15.30 -2.17
C ASP A 285 -8.46 15.67 -2.61
N GLU A 286 -8.71 16.95 -2.89
CA GLU A 286 -10.00 17.41 -3.41
C GLU A 286 -10.25 16.93 -4.85
N ILE A 287 -9.23 16.96 -5.73
CA ILE A 287 -9.35 16.37 -7.07
C ILE A 287 -9.67 14.87 -6.98
N LEU A 288 -8.96 14.14 -6.12
CA LEU A 288 -9.18 12.71 -5.93
C LEU A 288 -10.59 12.43 -5.39
N THR A 289 -11.08 13.28 -4.48
CA THR A 289 -12.44 13.20 -3.94
C THR A 289 -13.51 13.51 -4.99
N GLY A 290 -13.26 14.45 -5.90
CA GLY A 290 -14.16 14.72 -7.03
C GLY A 290 -14.21 13.54 -8.01
N LEU A 291 -13.05 13.01 -8.39
CA LEU A 291 -12.96 11.91 -9.35
C LEU A 291 -13.54 10.59 -8.79
N SER A 292 -13.41 10.33 -7.48
CA SER A 292 -13.94 9.11 -6.85
C SER A 292 -15.47 9.05 -6.81
N ARG A 293 -16.16 10.16 -7.09
CA ARG A 293 -17.61 10.20 -7.22
C ARG A 293 -18.11 9.62 -8.54
N VAL A 294 -17.24 9.39 -9.52
CA VAL A 294 -17.60 8.87 -10.85
C VAL A 294 -17.39 7.36 -10.87
N ALA A 295 -18.48 6.59 -10.93
CA ALA A 295 -18.43 5.14 -10.86
C ALA A 295 -17.68 4.49 -12.04
N ASP A 296 -17.70 5.15 -13.20
CA ASP A 296 -17.04 4.69 -14.43
C ASP A 296 -15.52 4.98 -14.44
N LEU A 297 -14.97 5.59 -13.39
CA LEU A 297 -13.54 5.84 -13.21
C LEU A 297 -12.92 4.93 -12.15
N LYS A 298 -11.86 4.22 -12.50
CA LYS A 298 -10.95 3.59 -11.54
C LYS A 298 -9.98 4.65 -11.02
N VAL A 299 -10.17 5.10 -9.78
CA VAL A 299 -9.30 6.10 -9.13
C VAL A 299 -8.41 5.43 -8.09
N ILE A 300 -7.10 5.71 -8.15
CA ILE A 300 -6.14 5.18 -7.18
C ILE A 300 -6.15 5.99 -5.88
N SER A 301 -6.14 5.29 -4.75
CA SER A 301 -6.17 5.91 -3.42
C SER A 301 -5.00 6.86 -3.17
N ARG A 302 -5.24 7.94 -2.40
CA ARG A 302 -4.21 8.90 -1.99
C ARG A 302 -3.01 8.21 -1.35
N THR A 303 -3.25 7.27 -0.43
CA THR A 303 -2.18 6.53 0.27
C THR A 303 -1.24 5.80 -0.68
N SER A 304 -1.76 5.24 -1.78
CA SER A 304 -0.95 4.53 -2.78
C SER A 304 -0.06 5.48 -3.59
N VAL A 305 -0.52 6.71 -3.86
CA VAL A 305 0.23 7.71 -4.65
C VAL A 305 1.18 8.57 -3.81
N MET A 306 0.95 8.70 -2.49
CA MET A 306 1.81 9.49 -1.60
C MET A 306 3.26 9.01 -1.56
N ARG A 307 3.53 7.74 -1.85
CA ARG A 307 4.90 7.20 -1.97
C ARG A 307 5.74 7.86 -3.07
N TYR A 308 5.09 8.49 -4.05
CA TYR A 308 5.75 9.20 -5.15
C TYR A 308 5.98 10.68 -4.86
N LYS A 309 5.60 11.17 -3.67
CA LYS A 309 5.85 12.57 -3.24
C LYS A 309 7.34 12.85 -3.02
N THR A 310 8.07 11.87 -2.51
CA THR A 310 9.47 12.01 -2.09
C THR A 310 10.33 10.94 -2.73
N GLY A 311 11.50 11.31 -3.28
CA GLY A 311 12.45 10.38 -3.89
C GLY A 311 12.82 10.78 -5.32
N PRO A 312 13.64 9.95 -6.00
CA PRO A 312 13.99 10.20 -7.40
C PRO A 312 12.74 10.15 -8.28
N LYS A 313 12.62 11.09 -9.23
CA LYS A 313 11.54 11.10 -10.23
C LYS A 313 11.58 9.79 -11.01
N ARG A 314 10.51 8.99 -10.87
CA ARG A 314 10.35 7.71 -11.58
C ARG A 314 9.76 7.96 -12.97
N ASN A 315 9.94 6.99 -13.86
CA ASN A 315 9.29 7.01 -15.16
C ASN A 315 7.77 6.85 -14.96
N LEU A 316 6.97 7.70 -15.61
CA LEU A 316 5.51 7.67 -15.51
C LEU A 316 4.91 6.33 -15.92
N ARG A 317 5.52 5.63 -16.89
CA ARG A 317 5.13 4.28 -17.29
C ARG A 317 5.31 3.27 -16.16
N GLU A 318 6.40 3.38 -15.40
CA GLU A 318 6.64 2.53 -14.23
C GLU A 318 5.63 2.84 -13.12
N VAL A 319 5.37 4.12 -12.86
CA VAL A 319 4.37 4.55 -11.87
C VAL A 319 2.98 4.02 -12.24
N ALA A 320 2.59 4.14 -13.49
CA ALA A 320 1.31 3.65 -13.98
C ALA A 320 1.19 2.12 -13.96
N THR A 321 2.30 1.42 -14.24
CA THR A 321 2.37 -0.05 -14.12
C THR A 321 2.24 -0.49 -12.67
N ASP A 322 2.99 0.14 -11.76
CA ASP A 322 2.94 -0.10 -10.31
C ASP A 322 1.53 0.09 -9.73
N LEU A 323 0.82 1.12 -10.21
CA LEU A 323 -0.52 1.49 -9.75
C LEU A 323 -1.64 0.82 -10.54
N GLY A 324 -1.31 0.14 -11.64
CA GLY A 324 -2.28 -0.48 -12.55
C GLY A 324 -3.26 0.52 -13.17
N VAL A 325 -2.77 1.67 -13.65
CA VAL A 325 -3.56 2.71 -14.33
C VAL A 325 -3.07 3.00 -15.74
N ALA A 326 -3.97 3.51 -16.59
CA ALA A 326 -3.63 3.98 -17.93
C ALA A 326 -3.20 5.45 -17.91
N HIS A 327 -3.80 6.25 -17.02
CA HIS A 327 -3.60 7.69 -16.98
C HIS A 327 -3.01 8.16 -15.65
N VAL A 328 -2.18 9.19 -15.75
CA VAL A 328 -1.59 9.86 -14.58
C VAL A 328 -1.85 11.37 -14.68
N LEU A 329 -2.33 11.96 -13.59
CA LEU A 329 -2.44 13.40 -13.40
C LEU A 329 -1.26 13.89 -12.57
N GLU A 330 -0.55 14.87 -13.10
CA GLU A 330 0.49 15.61 -12.39
C GLU A 330 0.19 17.10 -12.40
N GLY A 331 0.82 17.84 -11.50
CA GLY A 331 0.65 19.28 -11.48
C GLY A 331 1.47 20.01 -10.44
N THR A 332 1.38 21.34 -10.52
CA THR A 332 1.98 22.26 -9.56
C THR A 332 0.91 23.19 -9.01
N VAL A 333 1.07 23.59 -7.75
CA VAL A 333 0.22 24.57 -7.10
C VAL A 333 1.06 25.68 -6.51
N GLN A 334 0.61 26.91 -6.65
CA GLN A 334 1.21 28.08 -6.03
C GLN A 334 0.10 28.98 -5.46
N ARG A 335 0.22 29.34 -4.18
CA ARG A 335 -0.62 30.34 -3.52
C ARG A 335 0.22 31.56 -3.19
N ALA A 336 -0.28 32.74 -3.56
CA ALA A 336 0.31 34.03 -3.25
C ALA A 336 -0.81 35.00 -2.84
N GLY A 337 -0.97 35.22 -1.53
CA GLY A 337 -2.07 36.00 -0.98
C GLY A 337 -3.44 35.40 -1.34
N SER A 338 -4.27 36.18 -2.03
CA SER A 338 -5.59 35.74 -2.50
C SER A 338 -5.55 35.03 -3.86
N ARG A 339 -4.40 34.88 -4.53
CA ARG A 339 -4.34 34.19 -5.82
C ARG A 339 -3.79 32.79 -5.71
N VAL A 340 -4.43 31.90 -6.47
CA VAL A 340 -4.08 30.49 -6.61
C VAL A 340 -3.78 30.21 -8.08
N ARG A 341 -2.60 29.65 -8.32
CA ARG A 341 -2.18 29.12 -9.62
C ARG A 341 -2.07 27.61 -9.54
N VAL A 342 -2.84 26.91 -10.38
CA VAL A 342 -2.79 25.45 -10.53
C VAL A 342 -2.40 25.15 -11.97
N ASN A 343 -1.33 24.37 -12.17
CA ASN A 343 -1.06 23.73 -13.45
C ASN A 343 -1.36 22.25 -13.29
N ALA A 344 -2.16 21.68 -14.18
CA ALA A 344 -2.47 20.26 -14.18
C ALA A 344 -2.25 19.69 -15.59
N GLN A 345 -1.73 18.47 -15.66
CA GLN A 345 -1.48 17.74 -16.90
C GLN A 345 -1.94 16.30 -16.77
N LEU A 346 -2.74 15.84 -17.74
CA LEU A 346 -3.19 14.47 -17.85
C LEU A 346 -2.36 13.76 -18.93
N ILE A 347 -1.75 12.64 -18.56
CA ILE A 347 -0.81 11.90 -19.40
C ILE A 347 -1.31 10.47 -19.56
N ASP A 348 -1.29 9.95 -20.79
CA ASP A 348 -1.35 8.50 -21.03
C ASP A 348 0.04 7.92 -20.76
N ALA A 349 0.15 7.17 -19.67
CA ALA A 349 1.45 6.67 -19.20
C ALA A 349 2.00 5.51 -20.02
N ARG A 350 1.19 4.90 -20.89
CA ARG A 350 1.64 3.82 -21.78
C ARG A 350 2.46 4.40 -22.92
N THR A 351 1.96 5.47 -23.52
CA THR A 351 2.58 6.18 -24.64
C THR A 351 3.47 7.34 -24.21
N ASP A 352 3.41 7.74 -22.93
CA ASP A 352 4.03 8.96 -22.40
C ASP A 352 3.53 10.23 -23.14
N SER A 353 2.27 10.19 -23.59
CA SER A 353 1.66 11.28 -24.36
C SER A 353 0.77 12.14 -23.47
N GLN A 354 1.00 13.44 -23.47
CA GLN A 354 0.12 14.41 -22.83
C GLN A 354 -1.21 14.48 -23.56
N LEU A 355 -2.30 14.10 -22.89
CA LEU A 355 -3.65 14.18 -23.43
C LEU A 355 -4.25 15.57 -23.26
N TRP A 356 -3.94 16.22 -22.13
CA TRP A 356 -4.49 17.51 -21.76
C TRP A 356 -3.55 18.20 -20.77
N ALA A 357 -3.47 19.53 -20.83
CA ALA A 357 -2.86 20.32 -19.78
C ALA A 357 -3.52 21.69 -19.71
N GLU A 358 -3.65 22.23 -18.51
CA GLU A 358 -4.28 23.51 -18.30
C GLU A 358 -3.67 24.26 -17.12
N ARG A 359 -3.78 25.59 -17.21
CA ARG A 359 -3.32 26.51 -16.19
C ARG A 359 -4.50 27.37 -15.72
N TYR A 360 -4.71 27.34 -14.42
CA TYR A 360 -5.64 28.19 -13.71
C TYR A 360 -4.86 29.26 -12.96
N ASP A 361 -5.28 30.51 -13.06
CA ASP A 361 -4.78 31.65 -12.27
C ASP A 361 -6.01 32.44 -11.85
N ARG A 362 -6.54 32.15 -10.67
CA ARG A 362 -7.79 32.73 -10.15
C ARG A 362 -7.63 33.15 -8.69
N ASP A 363 -8.65 33.82 -8.17
CA ASP A 363 -8.72 34.09 -6.75
C ASP A 363 -8.96 32.79 -5.97
N VAL A 364 -8.44 32.70 -4.75
CA VAL A 364 -8.62 31.57 -3.83
C VAL A 364 -10.08 31.34 -3.50
N ALA A 365 -10.91 32.39 -3.61
CA ALA A 365 -12.36 32.27 -3.50
C ALA A 365 -12.99 31.37 -4.58
N ASP A 366 -12.32 31.21 -5.72
CA ASP A 366 -12.75 30.35 -6.82
C ASP A 366 -12.14 28.94 -6.76
N VAL A 367 -11.44 28.56 -5.68
CA VAL A 367 -10.73 27.27 -5.60
C VAL A 367 -11.66 26.07 -5.84
N PHE A 368 -12.88 26.11 -5.30
CA PHE A 368 -13.89 25.06 -5.54
C PHE A 368 -14.33 24.96 -7.01
N ALA A 369 -14.37 26.09 -7.70
CA ALA A 369 -14.71 26.12 -9.11
C ALA A 369 -13.57 25.51 -9.94
N ILE A 370 -12.32 25.76 -9.57
CA ILE A 370 -11.15 25.13 -10.20
C ILE A 370 -11.20 23.61 -10.00
N GLU A 371 -11.45 23.13 -8.78
CA GLU A 371 -11.53 21.71 -8.45
C GLU A 371 -12.63 20.99 -9.24
N SER A 372 -13.84 21.57 -9.25
CA SER A 372 -14.98 21.01 -9.99
C SER A 372 -14.76 21.00 -11.50
N GLU A 373 -14.21 22.10 -12.04
CA GLU A 373 -13.89 22.23 -13.47
C GLU A 373 -12.80 21.23 -13.89
N LEU A 374 -11.78 21.07 -13.06
CA LEU A 374 -10.69 20.14 -13.28
C LEU A 374 -11.17 18.68 -13.29
N ALA A 375 -11.96 18.28 -12.28
CA ALA A 375 -12.57 16.96 -12.22
C ALA A 375 -13.47 16.70 -13.45
N GLY A 376 -14.32 17.65 -13.81
CA GLY A 376 -15.19 17.55 -14.99
C GLY A 376 -14.42 17.43 -16.31
N LYS A 377 -13.33 18.19 -16.48
CA LYS A 377 -12.46 18.10 -17.66
C LYS A 377 -11.73 16.77 -17.76
N ILE A 378 -11.24 16.25 -16.64
CA ILE A 378 -10.59 14.93 -16.59
C ILE A 378 -11.59 13.84 -16.98
N VAL A 379 -12.80 13.85 -16.41
CA VAL A 379 -13.88 12.90 -16.75
C VAL A 379 -14.19 12.95 -18.25
N ALA A 380 -14.31 14.15 -18.82
CA ALA A 380 -14.56 14.33 -20.24
C ALA A 380 -13.40 13.82 -21.12
N GLN A 381 -12.15 14.12 -20.74
CA GLN A 381 -10.97 13.70 -21.49
C GLN A 381 -10.77 12.18 -21.48
N LEU A 382 -11.10 11.54 -20.34
CA LEU A 382 -11.09 10.08 -20.20
C LEU A 382 -12.33 9.40 -20.80
N GLN A 383 -13.26 10.17 -21.37
CA GLN A 383 -14.51 9.68 -21.95
C GLN A 383 -15.30 8.79 -20.97
N ALA A 384 -15.22 9.12 -19.67
CA ALA A 384 -15.99 8.45 -18.64
C ALA A 384 -17.44 8.95 -18.66
N GLN A 385 -18.36 8.02 -18.52
CA GLN A 385 -19.78 8.31 -18.40
C GLN A 385 -20.03 8.89 -17.02
N ILE A 386 -20.74 10.02 -16.99
CA ILE A 386 -21.12 10.69 -15.76
C ILE A 386 -22.63 10.92 -15.77
N SER A 387 -23.30 10.41 -14.74
CA SER A 387 -24.71 10.66 -14.51
C SER A 387 -24.95 12.10 -14.03
N PRO A 388 -26.17 12.66 -14.20
CA PRO A 388 -26.50 13.97 -13.67
C PRO A 388 -26.28 14.10 -12.16
N SER A 389 -26.52 13.02 -11.39
CA SER A 389 -26.28 12.97 -9.94
C SER A 389 -24.81 13.01 -9.58
N GLU A 390 -23.94 12.28 -10.30
CA GLU A 390 -22.49 12.32 -10.07
C GLU A 390 -21.93 13.69 -10.44
N LYS A 391 -22.41 14.28 -11.55
CA LYS A 391 -22.05 15.64 -11.93
C LYS A 391 -22.42 16.66 -10.85
N ALA A 392 -23.65 16.60 -10.35
CA ALA A 392 -24.09 17.47 -9.26
C ALA A 392 -23.27 17.26 -7.98
N ALA A 393 -22.86 16.01 -7.69
CA ALA A 393 -22.02 15.69 -6.54
C ALA A 393 -20.60 16.24 -6.67
N ILE A 394 -20.04 16.33 -7.88
CA ILE A 394 -18.74 16.98 -8.14
C ILE A 394 -18.86 18.50 -7.98
N GLU A 395 -19.94 19.10 -8.48
CA GLU A 395 -20.17 20.56 -8.44
C GLU A 395 -20.60 21.07 -7.05
N GLN A 396 -20.93 20.16 -6.12
CA GLN A 396 -21.36 20.51 -4.78
C GLN A 396 -20.18 21.08 -3.97
N LYS A 397 -20.31 22.36 -3.59
CA LYS A 397 -19.32 23.03 -2.73
C LYS A 397 -19.31 22.41 -1.32
N PRO A 398 -18.12 22.12 -0.74
CA PRO A 398 -18.00 21.61 0.62
C PRO A 398 -18.58 22.53 1.70
N THR A 399 -18.41 23.84 1.53
CA THR A 399 -18.85 24.90 2.46
C THR A 399 -19.00 26.22 1.69
N ALA A 400 -19.76 27.16 2.27
CA ALA A 400 -19.84 28.55 1.80
C ALA A 400 -18.78 29.47 2.44
N ASP A 401 -18.10 29.06 3.52
CA ASP A 401 -17.04 29.82 4.19
C ASP A 401 -15.65 29.28 3.79
N LEU A 402 -14.90 30.08 3.03
CA LEU A 402 -13.54 29.76 2.58
C LEU A 402 -12.53 29.61 3.72
N ALA A 403 -12.69 30.37 4.81
CA ALA A 403 -11.83 30.25 5.98
C ALA A 403 -12.15 28.97 6.77
N ALA A 404 -13.42 28.56 6.83
CA ALA A 404 -13.80 27.25 7.37
C ALA A 404 -13.16 26.12 6.53
N HIS A 405 -13.16 26.27 5.21
CA HIS A 405 -12.50 25.31 4.31
C HIS A 405 -10.98 25.25 4.49
N ASP A 406 -10.30 26.39 4.61
CA ASP A 406 -8.86 26.46 4.84
C ASP A 406 -8.47 25.70 6.13
N LEU A 407 -9.21 25.92 7.22
CA LEU A 407 -9.07 25.18 8.48
C LEU A 407 -9.30 23.68 8.30
N TYR A 408 -10.34 23.30 7.56
CA TYR A 408 -10.67 21.91 7.25
C TYR A 408 -9.56 21.19 6.47
N ILE A 409 -9.03 21.80 5.40
CA ILE A 409 -7.94 21.21 4.61
C ILE A 409 -6.65 21.09 5.41
N ARG A 410 -6.34 22.09 6.25
CA ARG A 410 -5.20 22.02 7.17
C ARG A 410 -5.35 20.87 8.15
N ALA A 411 -6.54 20.71 8.75
CA ALA A 411 -6.81 19.59 9.64
C ALA A 411 -6.73 18.23 8.92
N LYS A 412 -7.33 18.08 7.73
CA LYS A 412 -7.21 16.87 6.91
C LYS A 412 -5.76 16.54 6.58
N THR A 413 -4.96 17.56 6.27
CA THR A 413 -3.54 17.36 5.98
C THR A 413 -2.82 16.90 7.24
N LEU A 414 -3.05 17.53 8.39
CA LEU A 414 -2.48 17.10 9.67
C LEU A 414 -2.86 15.65 10.01
N ILE A 415 -4.13 15.27 9.87
CA ILE A 415 -4.61 13.90 10.07
C ILE A 415 -3.92 12.94 9.09
N ALA A 416 -3.87 13.30 7.80
CA ALA A 416 -3.20 12.48 6.80
C ALA A 416 -1.70 12.35 7.05
N THR A 417 -1.04 13.41 7.53
CA THR A 417 0.40 13.43 7.85
C THR A 417 0.74 12.88 9.23
N ALA A 418 -0.22 12.81 10.16
CA ALA A 418 -0.02 12.24 11.50
C ALA A 418 0.38 10.76 11.39
N VAL A 419 -0.16 10.06 10.39
CA VAL A 419 0.24 8.69 9.97
C VAL A 419 1.73 8.59 9.58
N PHE A 420 2.38 9.72 9.29
CA PHE A 420 3.77 9.81 8.80
C PHE A 420 4.68 10.71 9.67
N SER A 421 4.20 11.29 10.78
CA SER A 421 4.93 12.30 11.58
C SER A 421 4.92 11.99 13.08
N THR A 422 6.07 12.14 13.75
CA THR A 422 6.21 12.06 15.21
C THR A 422 6.48 13.45 15.83
N PRO A 423 5.77 13.88 16.89
CA PRO A 423 4.76 13.16 17.65
C PRO A 423 3.36 13.24 17.01
N GLU A 424 2.72 12.07 16.85
CA GLU A 424 1.38 11.89 16.26
C GLU A 424 0.30 12.61 17.08
N GLN A 425 0.46 12.64 18.41
CA GLN A 425 -0.55 13.12 19.36
C GLN A 425 -0.70 14.66 19.35
N GLU A 426 0.38 15.40 19.09
CA GLU A 426 0.33 16.87 18.94
C GLU A 426 -0.34 17.28 17.62
N SER A 427 -0.07 16.53 16.54
CA SER A 427 -0.64 16.79 15.21
C SER A 427 -2.15 16.53 15.17
N LEU A 428 -2.60 15.46 15.83
CA LEU A 428 -4.02 15.12 15.91
C LEU A 428 -4.80 16.10 16.81
N SER A 429 -4.22 16.50 17.94
CA SER A 429 -4.81 17.52 18.82
C SER A 429 -5.00 18.86 18.10
N GLU A 430 -4.00 19.28 17.31
CA GLU A 430 -4.09 20.48 16.48
C GLU A 430 -5.14 20.33 15.37
N ALA A 431 -5.24 19.15 14.73
CA ALA A 431 -6.29 18.89 13.74
C ALA A 431 -7.70 18.98 14.34
N VAL A 432 -7.93 18.40 15.51
CA VAL A 432 -9.20 18.51 16.26
C VAL A 432 -9.52 19.97 16.58
N ARG A 433 -8.52 20.75 17.01
CA ARG A 433 -8.70 22.19 17.27
C ARG A 433 -9.13 22.95 16.00
N LEU A 434 -8.47 22.68 14.87
CA LEU A 434 -8.80 23.32 13.59
C LEU A 434 -10.19 22.90 13.07
N LEU A 435 -10.60 21.64 13.25
CA LEU A 435 -11.94 21.16 12.86
C LEU A 435 -13.04 21.81 13.70
N ASN A 436 -12.84 21.94 15.01
CA ASN A 436 -13.79 22.68 15.85
C ASN A 436 -13.92 24.14 15.40
N GLN A 437 -12.81 24.81 15.05
CA GLN A 437 -12.86 26.17 14.50
C GLN A 437 -13.58 26.23 13.15
N ALA A 438 -13.41 25.23 12.28
CA ALA A 438 -14.13 25.15 11.02
C ALA A 438 -15.65 25.01 11.25
N ILE A 439 -16.05 24.19 12.21
CA ILE A 439 -17.45 23.97 12.60
C ILE A 439 -18.07 25.22 13.25
N GLU A 440 -17.31 25.95 14.08
CA GLU A 440 -17.77 27.22 14.67
C GLU A 440 -18.06 28.27 13.60
N ARG A 441 -17.27 28.28 12.51
CA ARG A 441 -17.46 29.20 11.39
C ARG A 441 -18.61 28.80 10.48
N ASP A 442 -18.72 27.51 10.19
CA ASP A 442 -19.81 26.95 9.39
C ASP A 442 -20.44 25.74 10.11
N PRO A 443 -21.50 25.99 10.91
CA PRO A 443 -22.18 24.93 11.66
C PRO A 443 -22.86 23.88 10.78
N VAL A 444 -23.03 24.11 9.48
CA VAL A 444 -23.59 23.13 8.53
C VAL A 444 -22.52 22.41 7.72
N PHE A 445 -21.23 22.60 8.04
CA PHE A 445 -20.12 21.97 7.34
C PHE A 445 -19.98 20.48 7.69
N ALA A 446 -20.85 19.65 7.10
CA ALA A 446 -20.97 18.22 7.40
C ALA A 446 -19.63 17.45 7.30
N LEU A 447 -18.78 17.80 6.33
CA LEU A 447 -17.49 17.15 6.16
C LEU A 447 -16.52 17.43 7.32
N ALA A 448 -16.58 18.60 7.95
CA ALA A 448 -15.77 18.91 9.12
C ALA A 448 -16.18 18.05 10.33
N TYR A 449 -17.48 17.87 10.57
CA TYR A 449 -17.98 16.93 11.59
C TYR A 449 -17.53 15.50 11.31
N TYR A 450 -17.62 15.04 10.07
CA TYR A 450 -17.18 13.71 9.68
C TYR A 450 -15.69 13.48 9.98
N GLN A 451 -14.82 14.43 9.64
CA GLN A 451 -13.40 14.30 9.95
C GLN A 451 -13.13 14.40 11.45
N LEU A 452 -13.91 15.19 12.20
CA LEU A 452 -13.75 15.32 13.65
C LEU A 452 -14.08 14.01 14.40
N VAL A 453 -15.08 13.25 13.93
CA VAL A 453 -15.40 11.93 14.51
C VAL A 453 -14.32 10.89 14.19
N ARG A 454 -13.60 11.06 13.07
CA ARG A 454 -12.52 10.16 12.65
C ARG A 454 -11.18 10.45 13.32
N ALA A 455 -10.95 11.70 13.71
CA ALA A 455 -9.76 12.16 14.41
C ALA A 455 -9.90 11.88 15.91
#